data_AF-A0A177VGP9-F1
#
_entry.id   AF-A0A177VGP9-F1
#
_cell.length_a   1.000
_cell.length_b   1.000
_cell.length_c   1.000
_cell.angle_alpha   90.00
_cell.angle_beta   90.00
_cell.angle_gamma   90.00
#
_symmetry.space_group_name_H-M   'P 1'
#
loop_
_entity.id
_entity.type
_entity.pdbx_description
1 polymer ?
#
loop_
_entity_poly.entity_id
_entity_poly.type
_entity_poly.pdbx_seq_one_letter_code
_entity_poly.pdbx_strand_id
1 'polypeptide(L)' 'MPKSYKYYAVAFGHQTGVFMLWSDAKAAIEGYPHAIYQGFNSLEEAHEFVARGGARSKRDWAEIRATSCDDHGEHTSM' A
#
# COMPACT_ATOMS: atom_id res chain seq x y z
N MET A 1 10.23 -14.91 10.52
CA MET A 1 11.12 -14.37 9.46
C MET A 1 10.99 -12.84 9.50
N PRO A 2 12.05 -12.07 9.72
CA PRO A 2 11.98 -10.62 9.59
C PRO A 2 11.59 -10.28 8.14
N LYS A 3 10.54 -9.47 7.96
CA LYS A 3 10.11 -9.01 6.64
C LYS A 3 11.04 -7.87 6.21
N SER A 4 12.08 -8.20 5.47
CA SER A 4 12.96 -7.22 4.83
C SER A 4 12.27 -6.70 3.58
N TYR A 5 11.62 -5.54 3.68
CA TYR A 5 10.99 -4.91 2.53
C TYR A 5 12.07 -4.40 1.57
N LYS A 6 11.92 -4.75 0.29
CA LYS A 6 12.86 -4.36 -0.78
C LYS A 6 12.38 -3.12 -1.53
N TYR A 7 11.09 -2.84 -1.48
CA TYR A 7 10.45 -1.75 -2.22
C TYR A 7 9.57 -0.92 -1.27
N TYR A 8 9.55 0.39 -1.46
CA TYR A 8 8.78 1.34 -0.67
C TYR A 8 7.78 2.05 -1.58
N ALA A 9 6.50 1.78 -1.38
CA ALA A 9 5.43 2.45 -2.11
C ALA A 9 4.97 3.68 -1.33
N VAL A 10 4.97 4.85 -1.96
CA VAL A 10 4.40 6.08 -1.43
C VAL A 10 3.15 6.39 -2.24
N ALA A 11 1.99 6.27 -1.61
CA ALA A 11 0.72 6.58 -2.25
C ALA A 11 0.28 8.03 -1.99
N PHE A 12 0.75 8.63 -0.89
CA PHE A 12 0.45 10.01 -0.55
C PHE A 12 1.67 10.68 0.09
N GLY A 13 2.10 11.82 -0.47
CA GLY A 13 3.30 12.55 -0.07
C GLY A 13 3.60 13.69 -1.06
N HIS A 14 4.78 14.30 -0.93
CA HIS A 14 5.31 15.24 -1.92
C HIS A 14 5.53 14.55 -3.28
N GLN A 15 5.98 13.30 -3.25
CA GLN A 15 6.14 12.46 -4.44
C GLN A 15 5.51 11.09 -4.19
N THR A 16 4.68 10.66 -5.14
CA THR A 16 4.03 9.35 -5.10
C THR A 16 4.67 8.42 -6.11
N GLY A 17 4.80 7.14 -5.76
CA GLY A 17 5.44 6.15 -6.62
C GLY A 17 6.08 5.04 -5.80
N VAL A 18 6.77 4.13 -6.48
CA VAL A 18 7.50 3.03 -5.85
C VAL A 18 8.99 3.33 -5.92
N PHE A 19 9.61 3.37 -4.75
CA PHE A 19 11.02 3.64 -4.54
C PHE A 19 11.74 2.36 -4.10
N MET A 20 12.96 2.16 -4.60
CA MET A 20 13.82 1.06 -4.14
C MET A 20 14.65 1.43 -2.92
N LEU A 21 14.86 2.74 -2.69
CA LEU A 21 15.62 3.27 -1.58
C LEU A 21 14.70 3.97 -0.57
N TRP A 22 14.95 3.70 0.71
CA TRP A 22 14.28 4.41 1.80
C TRP A 22 14.62 5.91 1.81
N SER A 23 15.83 6.30 1.41
CA SER A 23 16.25 7.71 1.38
C SER A 23 15.36 8.56 0.46
N ASP A 24 15.08 8.08 -0.76
CA ASP A 24 14.17 8.73 -1.69
C ASP A 24 12.73 8.74 -1.17
N ALA A 25 12.24 7.60 -0.65
CA ALA A 25 10.91 7.52 -0.07
C ALA A 25 10.74 8.48 1.12
N LYS A 26 11.77 8.62 1.96
CA LYS A 26 11.80 9.53 3.11
C LYS A 26 11.71 10.97 2.64
N ALA A 27 12.53 11.38 1.67
CA ALA A 27 12.46 12.73 1.11
C ALA A 27 11.08 13.05 0.51
N ALA A 28 10.40 12.05 -0.05
CA ALA A 28 9.06 12.20 -0.60
C ALA A 28 7.95 12.35 0.45
N ILE A 29 8.14 11.87 1.68
CA ILE A 29 7.14 11.94 2.77
C ILE A 29 7.50 12.91 3.90
N GLU A 30 8.77 13.29 4.00
CA GLU A 30 9.29 14.10 5.09
C GLU A 30 8.69 15.51 5.04
N GLY A 31 8.07 15.94 6.14
CA GLY A 31 7.36 17.21 6.21
C GLY A 31 5.94 17.18 5.63
N TYR A 32 5.48 16.05 5.08
CA TYR A 32 4.14 15.94 4.51
C TYR A 32 3.11 15.41 5.53
N PRO A 33 2.04 16.18 5.85
CA PRO A 33 1.03 15.72 6.79
C PRO A 33 0.22 14.56 6.20
N HIS A 34 -0.01 13.53 7.00
CA HIS A 34 -0.77 12.33 6.61
C HIS A 34 -0.16 11.53 5.43
N ALA A 35 1.17 11.52 5.30
CA ALA A 35 1.82 10.72 4.27
C ALA A 35 1.48 9.22 4.40
N ILE A 36 1.14 8.59 3.28
CA ILE A 36 0.77 7.18 3.20
C ILE A 36 1.86 6.46 2.41
N TYR A 37 2.61 5.62 3.13
CA TYR A 37 3.66 4.78 2.55
C TYR A 37 3.64 3.39 3.15
N GLN A 38 4.10 2.39 2.38
CA GLN A 38 4.20 1.01 2.85
C GLN A 38 5.38 0.28 2.20
N GLY A 39 6.01 -0.59 2.98
CA GLY A 39 7.08 -1.47 2.52
C GLY A 39 6.52 -2.76 1.93
N PHE A 40 7.04 -3.16 0.77
CA PHE A 40 6.69 -4.37 0.06
C PHE A 40 7.93 -5.19 -0.29
N ASN A 41 7.72 -6.49 -0.45
CA ASN A 41 8.76 -7.39 -0.95
C ASN A 41 8.68 -7.59 -2.47
N SER A 42 7.57 -7.16 -3.09
CA SER A 42 7.30 -7.28 -4.52
C SER A 42 6.97 -5.91 -5.11
N LEU A 43 7.51 -5.63 -6.30
CA LEU A 43 7.23 -4.39 -7.04
C LEU A 43 5.76 -4.29 -7.45
N GLU A 44 5.14 -5.42 -7.83
CA GLU A 44 3.74 -5.48 -8.23
C GLU A 44 2.81 -5.04 -7.09
N GLU A 45 2.97 -5.61 -5.90
CA GLU A 45 2.21 -5.21 -4.70
C GLU A 45 2.41 -3.73 -4.36
N ALA A 46 3.63 -3.22 -4.56
CA ALA A 46 3.96 -1.82 -4.34
C ALA A 46 3.23 -0.91 -5.34
N HIS A 47 3.20 -1.27 -6.63
CA HIS A 47 2.44 -0.54 -7.64
C HIS A 47 0.95 -0.59 -7.38
N GLU A 48 0.40 -1.74 -7.01
CA GLU A 48 -1.01 -1.86 -6.64
C GLU A 48 -1.35 -0.95 -5.46
N PHE A 49 -0.49 -0.87 -4.45
CA PHE A 49 -0.70 0.02 -3.30
C PHE A 49 -0.80 1.47 -3.73
N VAL A 50 0.10 1.94 -4.60
CA VAL A 50 0.03 3.32 -5.14
C VAL A 50 -1.20 3.50 -6.03
N ALA A 51 -1.49 2.55 -6.91
CA ALA A 51 -2.61 2.59 -7.84
C ALA A 51 -3.97 2.63 -7.12
N ARG A 52 -4.10 1.94 -5.98
CA ARG A 52 -5.29 1.98 -5.12
C ARG A 52 -5.39 3.26 -4.26
N GLY A 53 -4.42 4.17 -4.34
CA GLY A 53 -4.39 5.41 -3.55
C GLY A 53 -3.88 5.21 -2.12
N GLY A 54 -3.26 4.06 -1.84
CA GLY A 54 -2.72 3.71 -0.53
C GLY A 54 -3.76 3.35 0.51
N ALA A 55 -3.31 2.68 1.56
CA ALA A 55 -4.14 2.40 2.73
C ALA A 55 -3.62 3.18 3.92
N ARG A 56 -4.52 3.83 4.67
CA ARG A 56 -4.17 4.61 5.87
C ARG A 56 -3.58 3.75 7.00
N SER A 57 -3.77 2.43 6.93
CA SER A 57 -3.18 1.47 7.86
C SER A 57 -2.79 0.17 7.16
N LYS A 58 -1.89 -0.57 7.81
CA LYS A 58 -1.49 -1.92 7.38
C LYS A 58 -2.66 -2.91 7.39
N ARG A 59 -3.64 -2.71 8.28
CA ARG A 59 -4.86 -3.53 8.34
C ARG A 59 -5.77 -3.25 7.14
N ASP A 60 -6.02 -1.98 6.84
CA ASP A 60 -6.79 -1.58 5.67
C ASP A 60 -6.20 -2.14 4.36
N TRP A 61 -4.88 -2.10 4.18
CA TRP A 61 -4.27 -2.72 2.99
C TRP A 61 -4.45 -4.24 2.94
N ALA A 62 -4.33 -4.91 4.08
CA ALA A 62 -4.54 -6.36 4.16
C ALA A 62 -5.99 -6.74 3.87
N GLU A 63 -6.94 -5.93 4.34
CA GLU A 63 -8.37 -6.07 4.04
C GLU A 63 -8.65 -5.79 2.56
N ILE A 64 -8.20 -4.67 2.00
CA ILE A 64 -8.36 -4.33 0.57
C ILE A 64 -7.82 -5.43 -0.35
N ARG A 65 -6.73 -6.09 0.04
CA ARG A 65 -6.20 -7.25 -0.69
C ARG A 65 -7.04 -8.51 -0.46
N ALA A 66 -7.53 -8.74 0.75
CA ALA A 66 -8.38 -9.88 1.08
C ALA A 66 -9.79 -9.75 0.46
N THR A 67 -10.37 -8.55 0.35
CA THR A 67 -11.66 -8.28 -0.29
C THR A 67 -11.64 -8.61 -1.79
N SER A 68 -10.48 -8.88 -2.40
CA SER A 68 -10.41 -9.43 -3.76
C SER A 68 -10.76 -10.93 -3.85
N CYS A 69 -10.97 -11.63 -2.73
CA CYS A 69 -11.38 -13.05 -2.73
C CYS A 69 -12.70 -13.35 -2.01
N ASP A 70 -13.43 -12.33 -1.54
CA ASP A 70 -14.77 -12.51 -0.95
C ASP A 70 -15.85 -12.01 -1.93
N ASP A 71 -16.21 -12.88 -2.87
CA ASP A 71 -17.59 -12.97 -3.36
C ASP A 71 -18.46 -13.48 -2.20
N HIS A 72 -18.72 -12.62 -1.22
CA HIS A 72 -19.67 -12.92 -0.15
C HIS A 72 -20.60 -11.72 0.06
N GLY A 73 -21.79 -11.82 -0.55
CA GLY A 73 -22.95 -10.96 -0.37
C GLY A 73 -24.00 -11.26 -1.44
N GLU A 74 -24.73 -12.39 -1.39
CA GLU A 74 -25.95 -12.65 -0.60
C GLU A 74 -27.27 -12.45 -1.40
N HIS A 75 -28.21 -13.39 -1.21
CA HIS A 75 -29.65 -13.16 -1.07
C HIS A 75 -30.56 -13.03 -2.32
N THR A 76 -31.13 -14.14 -2.75
CA THR A 76 -32.60 -14.34 -2.65
C THR A 76 -32.93 -15.83 -2.85
N SER A 77 -33.55 -16.42 -1.84
CA SER A 77 -34.10 -17.77 -1.87
C SER A 77 -35.53 -17.67 -2.39
N MET A 78 -35.84 -18.35 -3.50
CA MET A 78 -37.20 -18.73 -3.88
C MET A 78 -37.19 -20.11 -4.52
#